data_AF-Q4TJ01-F1
#
_entry.id   AF-Q4TJ01-F1
#
_cell.length_a   1.000
_cell.length_b   1.000
_cell.length_c   1.000
_cell.angle_alpha   90.00
_cell.angle_beta   90.00
_cell.angle_gamma   90.00
#
_symmetry.space_group_name_H-M   'P 1'
#
loop_
_entity.id
_entity.type
_entity.pdbx_description
1 polymer ?
#
loop_
_entity_poly.entity_id
_entity_poly.type
_entity_poly.pdbx_seq_one_letter_code
_entity_poly.pdbx_strand_id
1 'polypeptide(L)'
;MRLVFVLLQLLDLFLQWDWSTYLADYGKATCKYLRVNPHTALALHLMHVGWMRESNRKNNVFAQFRKTDRDRQKLIDTVIKQLRNLIAT
;
A
#
# COMPACT_ATOMS: atom_id res chain seq x y z
N MET A 1 -0.61 21.89 -12.87
CA MET A 1 0.73 21.34 -12.58
C MET A 1 0.90 20.67 -11.19
N ARG A 2 0.15 21.03 -10.13
CA ARG A 2 0.33 20.46 -8.77
C ARG A 2 -0.17 19.02 -8.56
N LEU A 3 -1.18 18.58 -9.31
CA LEU A 3 -1.80 17.25 -9.17
C LEU A 3 -0.88 16.12 -9.65
N VAL A 4 -0.20 16.32 -10.78
CA VAL A 4 0.69 15.30 -11.39
C VAL A 4 1.78 14.85 -10.42
N PHE A 5 2.33 15.76 -9.62
CA PHE A 5 3.35 15.44 -8.61
C PHE A 5 2.84 14.48 -7.53
N VAL A 6 1.59 14.62 -7.09
CA VAL A 6 0.99 13.73 -6.09
C VAL A 6 0.74 12.35 -6.68
N LEU A 7 0.26 12.29 -7.94
CA LEU A 7 0.08 11.01 -8.63
C LEU A 7 1.41 10.30 -8.90
N LEU A 8 2.47 11.03 -9.25
CA LEU A 8 3.80 10.43 -9.45
C LEU A 8 4.37 9.86 -8.14
N GLN A 9 4.24 10.59 -7.03
CA GLN A 9 4.67 10.10 -5.72
C GLN A 9 3.89 8.85 -5.30
N LEU A 10 2.58 8.83 -5.56
CA LEU A 10 1.73 7.69 -5.30
C LEU A 10 2.10 6.48 -6.17
N LEU A 11 2.35 6.72 -7.45
CA LEU A 11 2.77 5.69 -8.41
C LEU A 11 4.13 5.14 -8.05
N ASP A 12 5.09 5.99 -7.68
CA ASP A 12 6.43 5.60 -7.23
C ASP A 12 6.35 4.74 -5.97
N LEU A 13 5.56 5.14 -4.97
CA LEU A 13 5.32 4.37 -3.75
C LEU A 13 4.70 3.00 -4.05
N PHE A 14 3.75 2.96 -4.99
CA PHE A 14 3.10 1.73 -5.41
C PHE A 14 4.05 0.80 -6.18
N LEU A 15 4.85 1.36 -7.09
CA LEU A 15 5.76 0.61 -7.95
C LEU A 15 6.97 0.07 -7.17
N GLN A 16 7.53 0.88 -6.25
CA GLN A 16 8.66 0.48 -5.39
C GLN A 16 8.22 -0.34 -4.18
N TRP A 17 6.93 -0.33 -3.84
CA TRP A 17 6.37 -1.02 -2.67
C TRP A 17 6.97 -0.54 -1.34
N ASP A 18 7.40 0.72 -1.28
CA ASP A 18 8.11 1.35 -0.15
C ASP A 18 7.20 1.76 1.02
N TRP A 19 6.16 0.97 1.29
CA TRP A 19 5.14 1.26 2.30
C TRP A 19 5.72 1.33 3.73
N SER A 20 6.76 0.55 4.03
CA SER A 20 7.46 0.59 5.31
C SER A 20 8.13 1.95 5.54
N THR A 21 8.80 2.48 4.52
CA THR A 21 9.46 3.79 4.56
C THR A 21 8.42 4.91 4.63
N TYR A 22 7.36 4.81 3.80
CA TYR A 22 6.24 5.74 3.82
C TYR A 22 5.66 5.91 5.22
N LEU A 23 5.37 4.79 5.88
CA LEU A 23 4.70 4.81 7.17
C LEU A 23 5.62 5.19 8.33
N ALA A 24 6.90 4.82 8.25
CA ALA A 24 7.91 5.21 9.25
C ALA A 24 8.28 6.70 9.19
N ASP A 25 8.20 7.30 8.00
CA ASP A 25 8.43 8.74 7.85
C ASP A 25 7.15 9.56 7.97
N TYR A 26 5.95 8.98 7.78
CA TYR A 26 4.67 9.69 7.83
C TYR A 26 4.55 10.62 9.04
N GLY A 27 4.42 11.93 8.79
CA GLY A 27 4.36 12.98 9.82
C GLY A 27 5.68 13.72 10.06
N LYS A 28 6.81 13.27 9.51
CA LYS A 28 8.08 14.02 9.54
C LYS A 28 8.15 15.05 8.42
N ALA A 29 8.81 16.18 8.68
CA ALA A 29 9.05 17.20 7.65
C ALA A 29 9.89 16.71 6.45
N THR A 30 10.63 15.60 6.62
CA THR A 30 11.49 14.98 5.59
C THR A 30 10.80 13.86 4.78
N CYS A 31 9.48 13.66 4.93
CA CYS A 31 8.76 12.61 4.19
C CYS A 31 8.98 12.69 2.67
N LYS A 32 9.49 11.62 2.05
CA LYS A 32 9.57 11.46 0.59
C LYS A 32 8.20 11.61 -0.10
N TYR A 33 7.12 11.23 0.60
CA TYR A 33 5.74 11.18 0.10
C TYR A 33 4.77 12.09 0.87
N LEU A 34 5.24 13.25 1.33
CA LEU A 34 4.49 14.20 2.18
C LEU A 34 3.09 14.59 1.66
N ARG A 35 2.85 14.49 0.34
CA ARG A 35 1.57 14.87 -0.29
C ARG A 35 0.63 13.69 -0.56
N VAL A 36 1.07 12.47 -0.31
CA VAL A 36 0.23 11.29 -0.46
C VAL A 36 -0.75 11.28 0.71
N ASN A 37 -2.05 11.39 0.40
CA ASN A 37 -3.08 11.35 1.42
C ASN A 37 -3.25 9.90 1.90
N PRO A 38 -3.32 9.65 3.22
CA PRO A 38 -3.53 8.31 3.76
C PRO A 38 -4.83 7.66 3.22
N HIS A 39 -5.87 8.44 2.89
CA HIS A 39 -7.06 7.90 2.21
C HIS A 39 -6.75 7.32 0.83
N THR A 40 -5.90 7.98 0.05
CA THR A 40 -5.53 7.52 -1.29
C THR A 40 -4.61 6.31 -1.22
N ALA A 41 -3.67 6.31 -0.27
CA ALA A 41 -2.83 5.14 0.02
C ALA A 41 -3.69 3.93 0.44
N LEU A 42 -4.69 4.15 1.30
CA LEU A 42 -5.62 3.12 1.73
C LEU A 42 -6.45 2.59 0.57
N ALA A 43 -7.00 3.47 -0.28
CA ALA A 43 -7.78 3.08 -1.45
C ALA A 43 -6.97 2.23 -2.44
N LEU A 44 -5.71 2.61 -2.70
CA LEU A 44 -4.80 1.82 -3.52
C LEU A 44 -4.51 0.45 -2.91
N HIS A 45 -4.25 0.38 -1.61
CA HIS A 45 -4.05 -0.88 -0.92
C HIS A 45 -5.28 -1.78 -1.00
N LEU A 46 -6.47 -1.24 -0.75
CA LEU A 46 -7.73 -1.97 -0.85
C LEU A 46 -8.00 -2.46 -2.29
N MET A 47 -7.72 -1.63 -3.29
CA MET A 47 -7.84 -1.99 -4.71
C MET A 47 -6.87 -3.12 -5.07
N HIS A 48 -5.61 -3.06 -4.63
CA HIS A 48 -4.63 -4.11 -4.87
C HIS A 48 -5.02 -5.43 -4.17
N VAL A 49 -5.49 -5.39 -2.92
CA VAL A 49 -6.01 -6.57 -2.22
C VAL A 49 -7.23 -7.16 -2.93
N GLY A 50 -8.15 -6.31 -3.40
CA GLY A 50 -9.30 -6.74 -4.20
C GLY A 50 -8.87 -7.43 -5.48
N TRP A 51 -7.91 -6.85 -6.21
CA TRP A 51 -7.35 -7.42 -7.44
C TRP A 51 -6.63 -8.75 -7.18
N MET A 52 -5.85 -8.85 -6.10
CA MET A 52 -5.21 -10.08 -5.66
C MET A 52 -6.25 -11.17 -5.33
N ARG A 53 -7.32 -10.86 -4.60
CA ARG A 53 -8.38 -11.83 -4.28
C ARG A 53 -9.09 -12.35 -5.53
N GLU A 54 -9.39 -11.47 -6.47
CA GLU A 54 -10.02 -11.84 -7.75
C GLU A 54 -9.09 -12.72 -8.59
N SER A 55 -7.79 -12.41 -8.62
CA SER A 55 -6.77 -13.19 -9.32
C SER A 55 -6.53 -14.57 -8.65
N ASN A 56 -6.54 -14.63 -7.31
CA ASN A 56 -6.31 -15.86 -6.53
C ASN A 56 -7.47 -16.86 -6.69
N ARG A 57 -8.72 -16.39 -6.89
CA ARG A 57 -9.89 -17.25 -7.12
C ARG A 57 -9.74 -18.13 -8.37
N LYS A 58 -8.88 -17.74 -9.32
CA LYS A 58 -8.58 -18.49 -10.54
C LYS A 58 -7.37 -19.43 -10.42
N ASN A 59 -6.56 -19.37 -9.34
CA ASN A 59 -5.23 -19.98 -9.30
C ASN A 59 -4.99 -20.93 -8.10
N ASN A 60 -5.91 -21.86 -7.85
CA ASN A 60 -5.89 -22.81 -6.71
C ASN A 60 -4.78 -23.91 -6.79
N VAL A 61 -3.76 -23.77 -7.65
CA VAL A 61 -2.83 -24.87 -7.98
C VAL A 61 -1.39 -24.71 -7.47
N PHE A 62 -1.03 -23.61 -6.81
CA PHE A 62 0.36 -23.40 -6.31
C PHE A 62 0.43 -23.13 -4.80
N ALA A 63 0.29 -24.19 -4.00
CA ALA A 63 0.39 -24.12 -2.53
C ALA A 63 1.80 -23.75 -2.02
N GLN A 64 2.86 -23.92 -2.82
CA GLN A 64 4.25 -23.74 -2.41
C GLN A 64 4.74 -22.28 -2.53
N PHE A 65 4.12 -21.45 -3.37
CA PHE A 65 4.38 -20.00 -3.46
C PHE A 65 3.67 -19.17 -2.38
N ARG A 66 2.86 -19.81 -1.51
CA ARG A 66 2.06 -19.14 -0.46
C ARG A 66 2.86 -18.54 0.70
N LYS A 67 4.16 -18.83 0.87
CA LYS A 67 4.93 -18.22 1.98
C LYS A 67 5.24 -16.74 1.71
N THR A 68 5.76 -16.44 0.52
CA THR A 68 6.06 -15.06 0.10
C THR A 68 4.80 -14.22 -0.05
N ASP A 69 3.73 -14.82 -0.58
CA ASP A 69 2.44 -14.15 -0.75
C ASP A 69 1.79 -13.79 0.61
N ARG A 70 1.82 -14.72 1.59
CA ARG A 70 1.29 -14.47 2.93
C ARG A 70 2.04 -13.38 3.69
N ASP A 71 3.36 -13.31 3.56
CA ASP A 71 4.14 -12.27 4.22
C ASP A 71 3.82 -10.89 3.64
N ARG A 72 3.73 -10.79 2.30
CA ARG A 72 3.22 -9.60 1.63
C ARG A 72 1.81 -9.25 2.08
N GLN A 73 0.93 -10.24 2.23
CA GLN A 73 -0.43 -10.03 2.71
C GLN A 73 -0.47 -9.46 4.14
N LYS A 74 0.41 -9.94 5.03
CA LYS A 74 0.54 -9.42 6.40
C LYS A 74 1.05 -7.99 6.42
N LEU A 75 2.04 -7.67 5.57
CA LEU A 75 2.52 -6.29 5.42
C LEU A 75 1.38 -5.38 4.95
N ILE A 76 0.62 -5.81 3.95
CA ILE A 76 -0.54 -5.05 3.46
C ILE A 76 -1.57 -4.83 4.56
N ASP A 77 -1.95 -5.88 5.30
CA ASP A 77 -2.94 -5.78 6.38
C ASP A 77 -2.46 -4.84 7.50
N THR A 78 -1.18 -4.93 7.86
CA THR A 78 -0.55 -4.06 8.86
C THR A 78 -0.56 -2.60 8.41
N VAL A 79 -0.15 -2.33 7.16
CA VAL A 79 -0.15 -0.98 6.59
C VAL A 79 -1.57 -0.43 6.51
N ILE A 80 -2.56 -1.21 6.08
CA ILE A 80 -3.98 -0.81 6.08
C ILE A 80 -4.45 -0.42 7.46
N LYS A 81 -4.13 -1.22 8.48
CA LYS A 81 -4.50 -0.95 9.87
C LYS A 81 -3.89 0.35 10.38
N GLN A 82 -2.61 0.57 10.07
CA GLN A 82 -1.92 1.80 10.46
C GLN A 82 -2.45 3.03 9.70
N LEU A 83 -2.70 2.92 8.39
CA LEU A 83 -3.33 3.98 7.60
C LEU A 83 -4.72 4.33 8.13
N ARG A 84 -5.53 3.34 8.51
CA ARG A 84 -6.85 3.58 9.12
C ARG A 84 -6.74 4.30 10.45
N ASN A 85 -5.80 3.93 11.30
CA ASN A 85 -5.55 4.65 12.56
C ASN A 85 -5.14 6.10 12.32
N LEU A 86 -4.32 6.37 11.31
CA LEU A 86 -3.91 7.72 10.93
C LEU A 86 -5.06 8.57 10.38
N ILE A 87 -6.05 7.95 9.73
CA ILE A 87 -7.25 8.62 9.20
C ILE A 87 -8.30 8.84 10.29
N ALA A 88 -8.40 7.93 11.26
CA ALA A 88 -9.39 7.97 12.33
C ALA A 88 -9.04 8.96 13.45
N THR A 89 -7.89 9.65 13.36
CA THR A 89 -7.45 10.71 14.29
C THR A 89 -7.77 12.07 13.70
#